data_AF-A0A529A5K0-F1
#
_entry.id   AF-A0A529A5K0-F1
#
_cell.length_a   1.000
_cell.length_b   1.000
_cell.length_c   1.000
_cell.angle_alpha   90.00
_cell.angle_beta   90.00
_cell.angle_gamma   90.00
#
_symmetry.space_group_name_H-M   'P 1'
#
loop_
_entity.id
_entity.type
_entity.pdbx_description
1 polymer ?
#
loop_
_entity_poly.entity_id
_entity_poly.type
_entity_poly.pdbx_seq_one_letter_code
_entity_poly.pdbx_strand_id
1 'polypeptide(L)'
;FAALRKAITRRQHDLYFVAFDLLHLDGHDLRDMALQERRDILAGIIPPDIRIQFSQALPGDAKAIYHLVDQAGLEGMVSKRRDSKYRSGPSTNWLKTKCYTVGEFELLGVEREAGKPA
;
A
#
# COMPACT_ATOMS: atom_id res chain seq x y z
N PHE A 1 13.56 6.36 -1.07
CA PHE A 1 13.71 4.88 -1.26
C PHE A 1 15.17 4.38 -1.29
N ALA A 2 16.12 4.97 -0.54
CA ALA A 2 17.52 4.51 -0.54
C ALA A 2 17.68 3.09 0.01
N ALA A 3 16.93 2.75 1.07
CA ALA A 3 16.91 1.42 1.66
C ALA A 3 16.47 0.33 0.66
N LEU A 4 15.40 0.59 -0.11
CA LEU A 4 14.91 -0.33 -1.15
C LEU A 4 15.97 -0.54 -2.26
N ARG A 5 16.58 0.54 -2.77
CA ARG A 5 17.64 0.45 -3.78
C ARG A 5 18.83 -0.37 -3.30
N LYS A 6 19.23 -0.22 -2.03
CA LYS A 6 20.30 -1.02 -1.41
C LYS A 6 19.92 -2.49 -1.26
N ALA A 7 18.68 -2.78 -0.88
CA ALA A 7 18.18 -4.15 -0.77
C ALA A 7 18.18 -4.88 -2.13
N ILE A 8 17.69 -4.23 -3.19
CA ILE A 8 17.68 -4.78 -4.56
C ILE A 8 19.09 -5.18 -5.04
N THR A 9 20.12 -4.42 -4.67
CA THR A 9 21.48 -4.63 -5.18
C THR A 9 22.34 -5.52 -4.30
N ARG A 10 22.14 -5.53 -2.97
CA ARG A 10 23.07 -6.19 -2.03
C ARG A 10 22.43 -7.17 -1.05
N ARG A 11 21.11 -7.13 -0.89
CA ARG A 11 20.36 -7.95 0.09
C ARG A 11 19.02 -8.36 -0.49
N GLN A 12 19.06 -8.97 -1.67
CA GLN A 12 17.84 -9.41 -2.38
C GLN A 12 17.04 -10.40 -1.53
N HIS A 13 17.72 -11.13 -0.65
CA HIS A 13 17.10 -12.05 0.26
C HIS A 13 16.26 -11.38 1.38
N ASP A 14 16.32 -10.07 1.56
CA ASP A 14 15.49 -9.32 2.51
C ASP A 14 14.20 -8.78 1.87
N LEU A 15 14.00 -8.99 0.56
CA LEU A 15 12.86 -8.47 -0.17
C LEU A 15 11.65 -9.40 -0.09
N TYR A 16 10.53 -8.80 0.27
CA TYR A 16 9.20 -9.39 0.23
C TYR A 16 8.35 -8.63 -0.79
N PHE A 17 7.59 -9.36 -1.59
CA PHE A 17 6.58 -8.82 -2.48
C PHE A 17 5.20 -9.07 -1.89
N VAL A 18 4.55 -8.02 -1.40
CA VAL A 18 3.22 -8.15 -0.79
C VAL A 18 2.15 -7.82 -1.85
N ALA A 19 1.56 -8.86 -2.44
CA ALA A 19 0.54 -8.75 -3.48
C ALA A 19 -0.84 -8.41 -2.87
N PHE A 20 -1.57 -7.49 -3.49
CA PHE A 20 -2.84 -6.97 -2.95
C PHE A 20 -4.03 -6.99 -3.92
N ASP A 21 -3.79 -7.25 -5.21
CA ASP A 21 -4.80 -7.36 -6.27
C ASP A 21 -4.23 -8.20 -7.43
N LEU A 22 -5.11 -8.79 -8.23
CA LEU A 22 -4.77 -9.63 -9.38
C LEU A 22 -5.58 -9.13 -10.59
N LEU A 23 -4.88 -8.59 -11.58
CA LEU A 23 -5.53 -7.95 -12.74
C LEU A 23 -5.66 -8.89 -13.94
N HIS A 24 -4.83 -9.92 -14.02
CA HIS A 24 -4.79 -10.85 -15.13
C HIS A 24 -4.26 -12.20 -14.66
N LEU A 25 -4.82 -13.29 -15.19
CA LEU A 25 -4.39 -14.65 -14.90
C LEU A 25 -4.58 -15.53 -16.13
N ASP A 26 -3.56 -16.26 -16.56
CA ASP A 26 -3.62 -17.28 -17.61
C ASP A 26 -4.40 -16.86 -18.89
N GLY A 27 -4.07 -15.67 -19.41
CA GLY A 27 -4.71 -15.12 -20.61
C GLY A 27 -6.04 -14.39 -20.38
N HIS A 28 -6.55 -14.36 -19.15
CA HIS A 28 -7.82 -13.74 -18.80
C HIS A 28 -7.62 -12.41 -18.07
N ASP A 29 -8.26 -11.36 -18.59
CA ASP A 29 -8.34 -10.06 -17.93
C ASP A 29 -9.41 -10.08 -16.84
N LEU A 30 -8.99 -9.86 -15.59
CA LEU A 30 -9.86 -9.90 -14.42
C LEU A 30 -10.34 -8.51 -14.00
N ARG A 31 -9.92 -7.43 -14.68
CA ARG A 31 -10.18 -6.04 -14.22
C ARG A 31 -11.67 -5.70 -14.09
N ASP A 32 -12.55 -6.40 -14.81
CA ASP A 32 -14.00 -6.22 -14.74
C ASP A 32 -14.71 -7.05 -13.68
N MET A 33 -14.01 -7.96 -12.98
CA MET A 33 -14.52 -8.69 -11.83
C MET A 33 -14.54 -7.82 -10.58
N ALA A 34 -15.34 -8.19 -9.58
CA ALA A 34 -15.35 -7.51 -8.29
C ALA A 34 -14.01 -7.70 -7.55
N LEU A 35 -13.58 -6.71 -6.77
CA LEU A 35 -12.33 -6.77 -6.00
C LEU A 35 -12.27 -8.00 -5.09
N GLN A 36 -13.40 -8.37 -4.48
CA GLN A 36 -13.48 -9.57 -3.63
C GLN A 36 -13.08 -10.82 -4.42
N GLU A 37 -13.68 -11.04 -5.58
CA GLU A 37 -13.42 -12.22 -6.42
C GLU A 37 -11.95 -12.28 -6.88
N ARG A 38 -11.40 -11.14 -7.33
CA ARG A 38 -9.99 -11.05 -7.73
C ARG A 38 -9.04 -11.41 -6.58
N ARG A 39 -9.37 -10.98 -5.36
CA ARG A 39 -8.57 -11.26 -4.16
C ARG A 39 -8.69 -12.71 -3.70
N ASP A 40 -9.87 -13.31 -3.83
CA ASP A 40 -10.08 -14.71 -3.49
C ASP A 40 -9.27 -15.62 -4.43
N ILE A 41 -9.25 -15.31 -5.73
CA ILE A 41 -8.37 -15.99 -6.71
C ILE A 41 -6.90 -15.77 -6.35
N LEU A 42 -6.49 -14.53 -6.06
CA LEU A 42 -5.11 -14.22 -5.68
C LEU A 42 -4.64 -15.02 -4.45
N ALA A 43 -5.48 -15.12 -3.43
CA ALA A 43 -5.18 -15.88 -2.23
C ALA A 43 -5.03 -17.38 -2.53
N GLY A 44 -5.79 -17.92 -3.48
CA GLY A 44 -5.72 -19.33 -3.90
C GLY A 44 -4.44 -19.69 -4.68
N ILE A 45 -3.79 -18.72 -5.34
CA ILE A 45 -2.58 -18.98 -6.15
C ILE A 45 -1.26 -18.66 -5.42
N ILE A 46 -1.31 -17.92 -4.31
CA ILE A 46 -0.11 -17.62 -3.52
C ILE A 46 0.11 -18.76 -2.51
N PRO A 47 1.17 -19.57 -2.66
CA PRO A 47 1.47 -20.61 -1.68
C PRO A 47 1.92 -19.98 -0.34
N PRO A 48 1.72 -20.70 0.78
CA PRO A 48 2.23 -20.27 2.08
C PRO A 48 3.77 -20.23 2.09
N ASP A 49 4.35 -19.37 2.92
CA ASP A 49 5.79 -19.32 3.25
C ASP A 49 6.77 -18.98 2.12
N ILE A 50 6.34 -18.27 1.09
CA ILE A 50 7.23 -17.72 0.06
C ILE A 50 7.45 -16.21 0.22
N ARG A 51 8.46 -15.65 -0.46
CA ARG A 51 8.75 -14.20 -0.49
C ARG A 51 7.61 -13.35 -1.08
N ILE A 52 6.64 -13.99 -1.73
CA ILE A 52 5.41 -13.36 -2.19
C ILE A 52 4.33 -13.59 -1.14
N GLN A 53 3.84 -12.51 -0.55
CA GLN A 53 2.88 -12.56 0.54
C GLN A 53 1.56 -11.96 0.08
N PHE A 54 0.44 -12.54 0.53
CA PHE A 54 -0.87 -11.96 0.28
C PHE A 54 -1.19 -10.87 1.32
N SER A 55 -1.55 -9.68 0.85
CA SER A 55 -2.03 -8.59 1.71
C SER A 55 -3.43 -8.91 2.22
N GLN A 56 -3.51 -9.51 3.41
CA GLN A 56 -4.78 -9.85 4.06
C GLN A 56 -5.59 -8.59 4.40
N ALA A 57 -6.92 -8.70 4.28
CA ALA A 57 -7.82 -7.66 4.75
C ALA A 57 -8.01 -7.78 6.25
N LEU A 58 -7.99 -6.65 6.96
CA LEU A 58 -8.34 -6.62 8.37
C LEU A 58 -9.87 -6.53 8.50
N PRO A 59 -10.53 -7.52 9.12
CA PRO A 59 -11.97 -7.45 9.36
C PRO A 59 -12.27 -6.45 10.49
N GLY A 60 -13.44 -5.82 10.43
CA GLY A 60 -13.94 -4.95 11.49
C GLY A 60 -14.16 -3.50 11.06
N ASP A 61 -14.34 -2.63 12.05
CA ASP A 61 -14.60 -1.21 11.83
C ASP A 61 -13.32 -0.45 11.40
N ALA A 62 -13.45 0.42 10.40
CA ALA A 62 -12.32 1.14 9.83
C ALA A 62 -11.64 2.09 10.83
N LYS A 63 -12.38 2.71 11.77
CA LYS A 63 -11.78 3.61 12.76
C LYS A 63 -10.97 2.83 13.78
N ALA A 64 -11.47 1.67 14.22
CA ALA A 64 -10.73 0.78 15.10
C ALA A 64 -9.44 0.29 14.45
N ILE A 65 -9.51 -0.15 13.18
CA ILE A 65 -8.33 -0.56 12.41
C ILE A 65 -7.34 0.60 12.27
N TYR A 66 -7.81 1.80 11.94
CA TYR A 66 -6.96 2.98 11.84
C TYR A 66 -6.19 3.25 13.13
N HIS A 67 -6.86 3.17 14.29
CA HIS A 67 -6.21 3.39 15.58
C HIS A 67 -5.12 2.35 15.86
N LEU A 68 -5.35 1.09 15.52
CA LEU A 68 -4.34 0.02 15.65
C LEU A 68 -3.15 0.23 14.72
N VAL A 69 -3.41 0.65 13.47
CA VAL A 69 -2.36 0.97 12.47
C VAL A 69 -1.49 2.14 12.95
N ASP A 70 -2.12 3.17 13.53
CA ASP A 70 -1.44 4.33 14.10
C ASP A 70 -0.58 3.96 15.31
N GLN A 71 -1.15 3.21 16.27
CA GLN A 71 -0.41 2.73 17.45
C GLN A 71 0.77 1.82 17.08
N ALA A 72 0.67 1.05 15.99
CA ALA A 72 1.74 0.20 15.50
C ALA A 72 2.85 0.97 14.76
N GLY A 73 2.73 2.30 14.60
CA GLY A 73 3.70 3.13 13.88
C GLY A 73 3.77 2.84 12.38
N LEU A 74 2.68 2.33 11.80
CA LEU A 74 2.58 2.06 10.36
C LEU A 74 2.16 3.32 9.59
N GLU A 75 2.43 3.37 8.28
CA GLU A 75 2.12 4.56 7.45
C GLU A 75 0.62 4.88 7.44
N GLY A 76 -0.24 3.87 7.51
CA GLY A 76 -1.68 4.00 7.34
C GLY A 76 -2.31 2.78 6.69
N MET A 77 -3.52 2.95 6.16
CA MET A 77 -4.32 1.89 5.55
C MET A 77 -4.94 2.34 4.22
N VAL A 78 -5.36 1.37 3.41
CA VAL A 78 -6.11 1.60 2.17
C VAL A 78 -7.44 0.88 2.27
N SER A 79 -8.53 1.65 2.33
CA SER A 79 -9.89 1.11 2.27
C SER A 79 -10.29 0.92 0.81
N LYS A 80 -10.76 -0.28 0.46
CA LYS A 80 -11.15 -0.61 -0.92
C LYS A 80 -12.60 -1.12 -0.98
N ARG A 81 -13.39 -0.62 -1.93
CA ARG A 81 -14.78 -1.10 -2.16
C ARG A 81 -14.76 -2.54 -2.69
N ARG A 82 -15.43 -3.45 -1.97
CA ARG A 82 -15.38 -4.91 -2.22
C ARG A 82 -15.95 -5.31 -3.58
N ASP A 83 -16.97 -4.60 -4.02
CA ASP A 83 -17.69 -4.80 -5.29
C ASP A 83 -17.08 -4.01 -6.47
N SER A 84 -15.97 -3.30 -6.26
CA SER A 84 -15.40 -2.44 -7.30
C SER A 84 -14.60 -3.20 -8.36
N LYS A 85 -14.84 -2.82 -9.61
CA LYS A 85 -13.97 -3.15 -10.75
C LYS A 85 -12.67 -2.36 -10.67
N TYR A 86 -11.60 -2.92 -11.22
CA TYR A 86 -10.34 -2.19 -11.36
C TYR A 86 -10.43 -1.19 -12.52
N ARG A 87 -10.03 0.06 -12.28
CA ARG A 87 -9.88 1.10 -13.29
C ARG A 87 -8.58 1.85 -13.04
N SER A 88 -7.79 2.02 -14.09
CA SER A 88 -6.54 2.79 -14.02
C SER A 88 -6.84 4.27 -13.83
N GLY A 89 -6.01 4.95 -13.04
CA GLY A 89 -6.13 6.38 -12.75
C GLY A 89 -6.80 6.69 -11.40
N PRO A 90 -7.15 7.96 -11.16
CA PRO A 90 -7.82 8.38 -9.93
C PRO A 90 -9.14 7.62 -9.73
N SER A 91 -9.36 7.14 -8.51
CA SER A 91 -10.57 6.38 -8.17
C SER A 91 -11.02 6.68 -6.75
N THR A 92 -12.33 6.74 -6.55
CA THR A 92 -12.95 6.81 -5.21
C THR A 92 -13.20 5.43 -4.62
N ASN A 93 -12.92 4.36 -5.36
CA ASN A 93 -13.06 3.00 -4.88
C ASN A 93 -11.97 2.64 -3.87
N TRP A 94 -10.83 3.35 -3.90
CA TRP A 94 -9.66 3.13 -3.07
C TRP A 94 -9.34 4.41 -2.33
N LEU A 95 -9.49 4.40 -1.00
CA LEU A 95 -9.22 5.54 -0.14
C LEU A 95 -8.00 5.25 0.71
N LYS A 96 -6.92 6.02 0.52
CA LYS A 96 -5.74 5.96 1.37
C LYS A 96 -5.92 6.89 2.57
N THR A 97 -5.78 6.34 3.76
CA THR A 97 -5.80 7.11 5.02
C THR A 97 -4.45 6.90 5.70
N LYS A 98 -3.68 7.99 5.86
CA LYS A 98 -2.37 7.94 6.50
C LYS A 98 -2.46 8.30 7.98
N CYS A 99 -1.57 7.70 8.74
CA CYS A 99 -1.26 8.10 10.10
C CYS A 99 -0.37 9.34 10.04
N TYR A 100 -0.65 10.31 10.91
CA TYR A 100 0.09 11.57 10.96
C TYR A 100 0.38 11.92 12.41
N THR A 101 1.65 12.27 12.67
CA THR A 101 2.03 12.95 13.89
C THR A 101 2.05 14.44 13.61
N VAL A 102 1.32 15.20 14.42
CA VAL A 102 1.36 16.66 14.39
C VAL A 102 2.34 17.12 15.46
N GLY A 103 3.24 18.01 15.09
CA GLY A 103 4.18 18.66 15.99
C GLY A 103 4.17 20.16 15.77
N GLU A 104 4.34 20.91 16.86
CA GLU A 104 4.58 22.35 16.82
C GLU A 104 6.08 22.60 16.79
N PHE A 105 6.52 23.49 15.90
CA PHE A 105 7.92 23.81 15.68
C PHE A 105 8.10 25.31 15.52
N GLU A 106 9.18 25.86 16.08
CA GLU A 106 9.61 27.23 15.82
C GLU A 106 10.48 27.30 14.56
N LEU A 107 10.23 28.30 13.71
CA LEU A 107 11.06 28.56 12.54
C LEU A 107 12.33 29.33 12.94
N LEU A 108 13.45 28.62 13.08
CA LEU A 108 14.72 29.21 13.50
C LEU A 108 15.57 29.80 12.36
N GLY A 109 15.29 29.42 11.10
CA GLY A 109 16.06 29.89 9.95
C GLY A 109 15.61 29.25 8.65
N VAL A 110 16.15 29.74 7.53
CA VAL A 110 15.88 29.24 6.18
C VAL A 110 17.20 29.01 5.44
N GLU A 111 17.33 27.87 4.77
CA GLU A 111 18.45 27.60 3.84
C GLU A 111 18.03 28.06 2.43
N ARG A 112 18.90 28.83 1.76
CA ARG A 112 18.66 29.34 0.41
C ARG A 112 19.47 28.55 -0.61
N GLU A 113 18.82 28.10 -1.68
CA GLU A 113 19.53 27.59 -2.85
C GLU A 113 20.19 28.75 -3.60
N ALA A 114 21.50 28.63 -3.85
CA ALA A 114 22.24 29.64 -4.60
C ALA A 114 21.65 29.83 -6.01
N GLY A 115 21.34 31.07 -6.38
CA GLY A 115 20.90 31.44 -7.73
C GLY A 115 19.39 31.44 -7.97
N LYS A 116 18.54 31.12 -6.98
CA LYS A 116 17.09 31.33 -7.10
C LYS A 116 16.67 32.64 -6.41
N PRO A 117 15.90 33.52 -7.09
CA PRO A 117 15.32 34.68 -6.43
C PRO A 117 14.32 34.24 -5.35
N ALA A 118 14.10 35.13 -4.38
CA ALA A 118 13.19 34.92 -3.26
C ALA A 118 11.73 34.75 -3.71
#